data_AF-A0A124HX84-F1
#
_entry.id   AF-A0A124HX84-F1
#
_cell.length_a   1.000
_cell.length_b   1.000
_cell.length_c   1.000
_cell.angle_alpha   90.00
_cell.angle_beta   90.00
_cell.angle_gamma   90.00
#
_symmetry.space_group_name_H-M   'P 1'
#
loop_
_entity.id
_entity.type
_entity.pdbx_description
1 polymer ?
#
loop_
_entity_poly.entity_id
_entity_poly.type
_entity_poly.pdbx_seq_one_letter_code
_entity_poly.pdbx_strand_id
1 'polypeptide(L)'
;MATADSGRPLPLWYTLPEGFRPVDLWADPEVRMEAHYTALAELCPDATTGQLVASALGFEAALGRLVEDGLVHFSSFVLRTDDDLLLTGICQISVTDRPAGDPHLYPHSALRAHPDQPDSHKAVVELPSGLAAVVVADQAVTVPGTLFGVEGESTSAVRTATFHLAFPRIPQAVVVSLSTEIFEAEEEFLELATLVAAGISFTAPTPGPVPKSAPVAASPFG
;
A
#
# COMPACT_ATOMS: atom_id res chain seq x y z
N MET A 1 -10.14 -10.01 -5.26
CA MET A 1 -11.49 -9.58 -4.82
C MET A 1 -11.53 -9.79 -3.32
N ALA A 2 -11.49 -8.72 -2.53
CA ALA A 2 -11.49 -8.83 -1.08
C ALA A 2 -12.84 -9.39 -0.58
N THR A 3 -12.85 -10.10 0.55
CA THR A 3 -14.08 -10.69 1.12
C THR A 3 -14.46 -9.97 2.41
N ALA A 4 -15.75 -9.67 2.60
CA ALA A 4 -16.25 -9.19 3.88
C ALA A 4 -16.55 -10.38 4.80
N ASP A 5 -16.65 -10.13 6.11
CA ASP A 5 -17.03 -11.09 7.17
C ASP A 5 -18.40 -11.80 6.95
N SER A 6 -19.12 -11.43 5.89
CA SER A 6 -20.40 -12.02 5.44
C SER A 6 -20.28 -12.91 4.20
N GLY A 7 -19.08 -13.25 3.73
CA GLY A 7 -18.85 -14.11 2.55
C GLY A 7 -19.26 -13.49 1.21
N ARG A 8 -19.76 -12.24 1.22
CA ARG A 8 -20.04 -11.46 0.02
C ARG A 8 -18.74 -10.77 -0.43
N PRO A 9 -18.41 -10.78 -1.74
CA PRO A 9 -17.27 -10.04 -2.23
C PRO A 9 -17.44 -8.54 -1.99
N LEU A 10 -16.39 -7.93 -1.44
CA LEU A 10 -16.29 -6.49 -1.28
C LEU A 10 -16.32 -5.83 -2.66
N PRO A 11 -17.16 -4.82 -2.89
CA PRO A 11 -17.20 -4.07 -4.13
C PRO A 11 -16.02 -3.10 -4.17
N LEU A 12 -14.80 -3.64 -4.18
CA LEU A 12 -13.55 -2.90 -4.18
C LEU A 12 -12.72 -3.30 -5.39
N TRP A 13 -12.44 -2.30 -6.22
CA TRP A 13 -11.52 -2.38 -7.35
C TRP A 13 -10.50 -1.27 -7.22
N TYR A 14 -9.28 -1.52 -7.70
CA TYR A 14 -8.23 -0.52 -7.69
C TYR A 14 -7.25 -0.76 -8.82
N THR A 15 -6.61 0.30 -9.26
CA THR A 15 -5.51 0.29 -10.22
C THR A 15 -4.30 0.96 -9.59
N LEU A 16 -3.14 0.34 -9.72
CA LEU A 16 -1.88 0.92 -9.27
C LEU A 16 -1.05 1.35 -10.49
N PRO A 17 -0.26 2.41 -10.38
CA PRO A 17 0.72 2.78 -11.40
C PRO A 17 1.72 1.64 -11.68
N GLU A 18 2.45 1.76 -12.79
CA GLU A 18 3.61 0.90 -13.03
C GLU A 18 4.66 1.10 -11.93
N GLY A 19 5.53 0.11 -11.70
CA GLY A 19 6.57 0.17 -10.67
C GLY A 19 6.19 -0.43 -9.31
N PHE A 20 4.91 -0.76 -9.10
CA PHE A 20 4.45 -1.47 -7.91
C PHE A 20 4.73 -2.98 -8.02
N ARG A 21 5.21 -3.58 -6.94
CA ARG A 21 5.53 -5.00 -6.81
C ARG A 21 4.64 -5.61 -5.72
N PRO A 22 3.48 -6.19 -6.09
CA PRO A 22 2.56 -6.76 -5.12
C PRO A 22 3.09 -8.04 -4.50
N VAL A 23 2.81 -8.21 -3.22
CA VAL A 23 2.93 -9.49 -2.51
C VAL A 23 1.64 -10.26 -2.71
N ASP A 24 1.74 -11.52 -3.12
CA ASP A 24 0.57 -12.40 -3.22
C ASP A 24 0.15 -12.86 -1.82
N LEU A 25 -0.82 -12.16 -1.25
CA LEU A 25 -1.37 -12.44 0.09
C LEU A 25 -2.06 -13.81 0.17
N TRP A 26 -2.42 -14.42 -0.95
CA TRP A 26 -3.12 -15.71 -1.01
C TRP A 26 -2.22 -16.88 -1.37
N ALA A 27 -0.95 -16.61 -1.68
CA ALA A 27 0.06 -17.65 -1.81
C ALA A 27 0.27 -18.40 -0.48
N ASP A 28 0.88 -19.57 -0.57
CA ASP A 28 1.31 -20.32 0.60
C ASP A 28 2.32 -19.48 1.42
N PRO A 29 2.11 -19.28 2.74
CA PRO A 29 3.06 -18.61 3.63
C PRO A 29 4.49 -19.17 3.53
N GLU A 30 4.66 -20.49 3.38
CA GLU A 30 5.99 -21.10 3.28
C GLU A 30 6.70 -20.64 2.01
N VAL A 31 5.98 -20.58 0.88
CA VAL A 31 6.50 -20.13 -0.42
C VAL A 31 6.87 -18.65 -0.37
N ARG A 32 6.03 -17.80 0.24
CA ARG A 32 6.36 -16.37 0.42
C ARG A 32 7.60 -16.17 1.27
N MET A 33 7.71 -16.90 2.37
CA MET A 33 8.83 -16.79 3.30
C MET A 33 10.14 -17.22 2.63
N GLU A 34 10.14 -18.30 1.85
CA GLU A 34 11.31 -18.75 1.08
C GLU A 34 11.72 -17.72 0.02
N ALA A 35 10.76 -17.14 -0.69
CA ALA A 35 11.02 -16.08 -1.66
C ALA A 35 11.62 -14.83 -0.99
N HIS A 36 11.09 -14.43 0.18
CA HIS A 36 11.61 -13.29 0.94
C HIS A 36 13.02 -13.56 1.48
N TYR A 37 13.27 -14.76 2.01
CA TYR A 37 14.61 -15.18 2.44
C TYR A 37 15.61 -15.09 1.30
N THR A 38 15.27 -15.62 0.12
CA THR A 38 16.14 -15.61 -1.06
C THR A 38 16.44 -14.18 -1.50
N ALA A 39 15.42 -13.31 -1.58
CA ALA A 39 15.60 -11.91 -1.92
C ALA A 39 16.50 -11.17 -0.91
N LEU A 40 16.32 -11.40 0.39
CA LEU A 40 17.18 -10.81 1.43
C LEU A 40 18.62 -11.31 1.33
N ALA A 41 18.83 -12.60 1.05
CA ALA A 41 20.16 -13.17 0.90
C ALA A 41 20.92 -12.56 -0.29
N GLU A 42 20.22 -12.24 -1.37
CA GLU A 42 20.77 -11.54 -2.54
C GLU A 42 21.08 -10.07 -2.25
N LEU A 43 20.20 -9.37 -1.53
CA LEU A 43 20.35 -7.94 -1.20
C LEU A 43 21.36 -7.68 -0.09
N CYS A 44 21.51 -8.61 0.85
CA CYS A 44 22.34 -8.48 2.04
C CYS A 44 23.31 -9.67 2.15
N PRO A 45 24.34 -9.75 1.27
CA PRO A 45 25.25 -10.90 1.24
C PRO A 45 26.05 -11.10 2.53
N ASP A 46 26.22 -10.03 3.32
CA ASP A 46 26.92 -10.06 4.61
C ASP A 46 26.01 -10.47 5.79
N ALA A 47 24.71 -10.61 5.57
CA ALA A 47 23.77 -11.01 6.61
C ALA A 47 23.97 -12.48 7.02
N THR A 48 23.96 -12.73 8.33
CA THR A 48 24.00 -14.09 8.87
C THR A 48 22.71 -14.84 8.57
N THR A 49 22.78 -16.18 8.50
CA THR A 49 21.59 -17.02 8.34
C THR A 49 20.52 -16.75 9.40
N GLY A 50 20.93 -16.51 10.66
CA GLY A 50 20.00 -16.17 11.74
C GLY A 50 19.24 -14.86 11.48
N GLN A 51 19.90 -13.84 10.93
CA GLN A 51 19.26 -12.56 10.57
C GLN A 51 18.28 -12.74 9.42
N LEU A 52 18.69 -13.44 8.35
CA LEU A 52 17.83 -13.70 7.19
C LEU A 52 16.56 -14.47 7.59
N VAL A 53 16.70 -15.49 8.45
CA VAL A 53 15.57 -16.26 8.97
C VAL A 53 14.68 -15.41 9.89
N ALA A 54 15.28 -14.63 10.81
CA ALA A 54 14.53 -13.77 11.72
C ALA A 54 13.73 -12.70 10.96
N SER A 55 14.32 -12.09 9.93
CA SER A 55 13.67 -11.10 9.08
C SER A 55 12.53 -11.70 8.26
N ALA A 56 12.74 -12.87 7.64
CA ALA A 56 11.68 -13.54 6.87
C ALA A 56 10.49 -13.96 7.75
N LEU A 57 10.76 -14.53 8.93
CA LEU A 57 9.71 -14.87 9.91
C LEU A 57 9.00 -13.62 10.44
N GLY A 58 9.76 -12.56 10.75
CA GLY A 58 9.21 -11.30 11.24
C GLY A 58 8.31 -10.63 10.21
N PHE A 59 8.72 -10.64 8.94
CA PHE A 59 7.92 -10.13 7.82
C PHE A 59 6.62 -10.91 7.66
N GLU A 60 6.67 -12.24 7.60
CA GLU A 60 5.45 -13.06 7.44
C GLU A 60 4.51 -12.95 8.64
N ALA A 61 5.05 -12.89 9.87
CA ALA A 61 4.24 -12.67 11.07
C ALA A 61 3.57 -11.29 11.08
N ALA A 62 4.27 -10.24 10.64
CA ALA A 62 3.69 -8.90 10.50
C ALA A 62 2.63 -8.86 9.40
N LEU A 63 2.89 -9.50 8.25
CA LEU A 63 1.95 -9.60 7.14
C LEU A 63 0.67 -10.33 7.55
N GLY A 64 0.80 -11.45 8.27
CA GLY A 64 -0.34 -12.21 8.79
C GLY A 64 -1.26 -11.37 9.68
N ARG A 65 -0.68 -10.57 10.59
CA ARG A 65 -1.46 -9.63 11.42
C ARG A 65 -2.17 -8.57 10.58
N LEU A 66 -1.48 -7.99 9.60
CA LEU A 66 -2.10 -7.00 8.71
C LEU A 66 -3.27 -7.63 7.94
N VAL A 67 -3.15 -8.87 7.48
CA VAL A 67 -4.25 -9.60 6.82
C VAL A 67 -5.42 -9.85 7.78
N GLU A 68 -5.15 -10.23 9.03
CA GLU A 68 -6.18 -10.34 10.07
C GLU A 68 -6.88 -8.99 10.33
N ASP A 69 -6.15 -7.88 10.27
CA ASP A 69 -6.65 -6.50 10.39
C ASP A 69 -7.31 -5.97 9.10
N GLY A 70 -7.49 -6.82 8.08
CA GLY A 70 -8.24 -6.50 6.87
C GLY A 70 -7.38 -5.98 5.71
N LEU A 71 -6.07 -6.21 5.69
CA LEU A 71 -5.21 -5.93 4.54
C LEU A 71 -5.67 -6.74 3.32
N VAL A 72 -5.92 -6.04 2.22
CA VAL A 72 -6.35 -6.65 0.94
C VAL A 72 -5.30 -6.50 -0.15
N HIS A 73 -4.33 -5.61 0.05
CA HIS A 73 -3.22 -5.39 -0.87
C HIS A 73 -1.98 -4.94 -0.09
N PHE A 74 -0.83 -5.51 -0.42
CA PHE A 74 0.47 -5.05 0.04
C PHE A 74 1.45 -5.06 -1.13
N SER A 75 2.20 -3.98 -1.31
CA SER A 75 3.22 -3.89 -2.36
C SER A 75 4.33 -2.94 -1.95
N SER A 76 5.55 -3.20 -2.41
CA SER A 76 6.58 -2.15 -2.50
C SER A 76 6.47 -1.42 -3.84
N PHE A 77 7.00 -0.21 -3.92
CA PHE A 77 7.18 0.50 -5.18
C PHE A 77 8.59 1.06 -5.30
N VAL A 78 9.08 1.12 -6.53
CA VAL A 78 10.33 1.79 -6.91
C VAL A 78 10.04 2.58 -8.18
N LEU A 79 10.19 3.89 -8.10
CA LEU A 79 9.90 4.84 -9.17
C LEU A 79 11.07 5.80 -9.33
N ARG A 80 11.25 6.32 -10.53
CA ARG A 80 12.22 7.37 -10.83
C ARG A 80 11.45 8.67 -11.00
N THR A 81 11.81 9.69 -10.24
CA THR A 81 11.22 11.03 -10.37
C THR A 81 11.77 11.74 -11.60
N ASP A 82 11.18 12.87 -11.95
CA ASP A 82 11.63 13.71 -13.06
C ASP A 82 13.05 14.26 -12.83
N ASP A 83 13.43 14.46 -11.56
CA ASP A 83 14.76 14.89 -11.13
C ASP A 83 15.77 13.73 -10.96
N ASP A 84 15.47 12.56 -11.53
CA ASP A 84 16.32 11.37 -11.51
C ASP A 84 16.48 10.69 -10.14
N LEU A 85 15.73 11.13 -9.13
CA LEU A 85 15.73 10.54 -7.80
C LEU A 85 14.93 9.24 -7.78
N LEU A 86 15.42 8.24 -7.02
CA LEU A 86 14.68 6.99 -6.80
C LEU A 86 13.75 7.13 -5.61
N LEU A 87 12.46 7.22 -5.89
CA LEU A 87 11.40 7.19 -4.88
C LEU A 87 11.04 5.73 -4.59
N THR A 88 11.19 5.31 -3.34
CA THR A 88 10.91 3.95 -2.90
C THR A 88 10.01 3.94 -1.68
N GLY A 89 9.20 2.90 -1.52
CA GLY A 89 8.30 2.82 -0.39
C GLY A 89 7.37 1.62 -0.44
N ILE A 90 6.37 1.65 0.44
CA ILE A 90 5.34 0.63 0.55
C ILE A 90 3.96 1.22 0.34
N CYS A 91 3.06 0.40 -0.17
CA CYS A 91 1.64 0.71 -0.35
C CYS A 91 0.80 -0.43 0.21
N GLN A 92 -0.18 -0.03 1.02
CA GLN A 92 -1.13 -0.90 1.69
C GLN A 92 -2.54 -0.44 1.35
N ILE A 93 -3.42 -1.40 1.08
CA ILE A 93 -4.86 -1.16 1.02
C ILE A 93 -5.49 -2.12 2.01
N SER A 94 -6.28 -1.60 2.94
CA SER A 94 -7.03 -2.39 3.91
C SER A 94 -8.49 -2.00 3.93
N VAL A 95 -9.32 -2.89 4.45
CA VAL A 95 -10.75 -2.68 4.66
C VAL A 95 -11.04 -2.82 6.14
N THR A 96 -11.67 -1.79 6.70
CA THR A 96 -12.01 -1.72 8.12
C THR A 96 -13.48 -1.41 8.30
N ASP A 97 -14.05 -1.79 9.42
CA ASP A 97 -15.41 -1.39 9.78
C ASP A 97 -15.45 0.11 10.09
N ARG A 98 -16.52 0.78 9.65
CA ARG A 98 -16.75 2.18 9.98
C ARG A 98 -17.92 2.33 10.96
N PRO A 99 -17.89 3.36 11.83
CA PRO A 99 -19.05 3.69 12.64
C PRO A 99 -20.32 3.89 11.78
N ALA A 100 -21.47 3.50 12.33
CA ALA A 100 -22.76 3.73 11.68
C ALA A 100 -22.99 5.23 11.43
N GLY A 101 -23.44 5.58 10.23
CA GLY A 101 -23.66 6.97 9.84
C GLY A 101 -23.60 7.18 8.34
N ASP A 102 -23.76 8.45 7.94
CA ASP A 102 -23.69 8.89 6.55
C ASP A 102 -22.25 8.70 6.00
N PRO A 103 -22.06 7.92 4.90
CA PRO A 103 -20.77 7.79 4.22
C PRO A 103 -20.13 9.13 3.86
N HIS A 104 -20.91 10.17 3.52
CA HIS A 104 -20.38 11.49 3.14
C HIS A 104 -19.77 12.25 4.32
N LEU A 105 -20.17 11.92 5.55
CA LEU A 105 -19.63 12.51 6.76
C LEU A 105 -18.45 11.72 7.33
N TYR A 106 -18.21 10.50 6.82
CA TYR A 106 -17.15 9.63 7.31
C TYR A 106 -15.76 10.28 7.26
N PRO A 107 -15.32 10.91 6.15
CA PRO A 107 -14.03 11.60 6.11
C PRO A 107 -13.81 12.56 7.28
N HIS A 108 -14.80 13.41 7.58
CA HIS A 108 -14.71 14.34 8.70
C HIS A 108 -14.63 13.62 10.05
N SER A 109 -15.36 12.52 10.22
CA SER A 109 -15.28 11.70 11.44
C SER A 109 -13.92 11.01 11.59
N ALA A 110 -13.34 10.51 10.50
CA ALA A 110 -12.03 9.89 10.49
C ALA A 110 -10.93 10.88 10.87
N LEU A 111 -10.94 12.10 10.32
CA LEU A 111 -9.98 13.14 10.69
C LEU A 111 -10.08 13.56 12.16
N ARG A 112 -11.30 13.62 12.72
CA ARG A 112 -11.54 13.95 14.14
C ARG A 112 -11.07 12.83 15.08
N ALA A 113 -11.19 11.58 14.64
CA ALA A 113 -10.74 10.42 15.41
C ALA A 113 -9.22 10.22 15.30
N HIS A 114 -8.59 10.73 14.24
CA HIS A 114 -7.15 10.63 14.06
C HIS A 114 -6.42 11.44 15.13
N PRO A 115 -5.47 10.86 15.87
CA PRO A 115 -4.71 11.58 16.89
C PRO A 115 -4.03 12.81 16.28
N ASP A 116 -3.92 13.88 17.06
CA ASP A 116 -3.12 15.03 16.69
C ASP A 116 -1.65 14.69 16.92
N GLN A 117 -0.87 14.78 15.85
CA GLN A 117 0.57 14.58 15.89
C GLN A 117 1.24 15.88 15.44
N PRO A 118 2.40 16.24 16.03
CA PRO A 118 3.25 17.29 15.47
C PRO A 118 3.51 17.00 14.00
N ASP A 119 3.50 18.04 13.17
CA ASP A 119 3.83 17.96 11.74
C ASP A 119 2.90 17.03 10.93
N SER A 120 1.69 16.76 11.43
CA SER A 120 0.65 16.09 10.65
C SER A 120 -0.22 17.08 9.88
N HIS A 121 -0.43 16.80 8.59
CA HIS A 121 -1.34 17.54 7.72
C HIS A 121 -2.63 16.73 7.51
N LYS A 122 -3.77 17.34 7.81
CA LYS A 122 -5.10 16.71 7.72
C LYS A 122 -5.97 17.49 6.74
N ALA A 123 -6.58 16.83 5.77
CA ALA A 123 -7.49 17.45 4.82
C ALA A 123 -8.61 16.50 4.38
N VAL A 124 -9.68 17.07 3.83
CA VAL A 124 -10.67 16.32 3.05
C VAL A 124 -10.45 16.66 1.58
N VAL A 125 -10.33 15.65 0.74
CA VAL A 125 -10.11 15.77 -0.69
C VAL A 125 -11.23 15.07 -1.46
N GLU A 126 -11.52 15.55 -2.65
CA GLU A 126 -12.46 14.91 -3.57
C GLU A 126 -11.70 13.99 -4.51
N LEU A 127 -12.05 12.71 -4.50
CA LEU A 127 -11.51 11.68 -5.39
C LEU A 127 -12.61 11.15 -6.30
N PRO A 128 -12.28 10.45 -7.40
CA PRO A 128 -13.27 9.86 -8.30
C PRO A 128 -14.28 8.92 -7.61
N SER A 129 -13.88 8.27 -6.51
CA SER A 129 -14.72 7.39 -5.70
C SER A 129 -15.51 8.08 -4.59
N GLY A 130 -15.34 9.40 -4.42
CA GLY A 130 -16.03 10.22 -3.43
C GLY A 130 -15.07 11.03 -2.56
N LEU A 131 -15.59 11.58 -1.46
CA LEU A 131 -14.80 12.32 -0.48
C LEU A 131 -13.88 11.37 0.31
N ALA A 132 -12.63 11.77 0.47
CA ALA A 132 -11.64 11.05 1.26
C ALA A 132 -11.05 11.96 2.33
N ALA A 133 -10.81 11.40 3.51
CA ALA A 133 -9.95 12.03 4.50
C ALA A 133 -8.52 11.65 4.20
N VAL A 134 -7.63 12.62 4.14
CA VAL A 134 -6.19 12.41 3.98
C VAL A 134 -5.46 12.90 5.22
N VAL A 135 -4.54 12.07 5.70
CA VAL A 135 -3.58 12.43 6.74
C VAL A 135 -2.18 12.14 6.21
N VAL A 136 -1.34 13.17 6.19
CA VAL A 136 0.10 13.05 5.92
C VAL A 136 0.82 13.28 7.22
N ALA A 137 1.68 12.36 7.63
CA ALA A 137 2.43 12.48 8.88
C ALA A 137 3.80 11.82 8.76
N ASP A 138 4.76 12.38 9.47
CA ASP A 138 6.09 11.82 9.63
C ASP A 138 6.14 11.03 10.93
N GLN A 139 6.50 9.76 10.85
CA GLN A 139 6.56 8.86 11.98
C GLN A 139 7.97 8.29 12.15
N ALA A 140 8.48 8.36 13.37
CA ALA A 140 9.65 7.61 13.80
C ALA A 140 9.27 6.14 14.00
N VAL A 141 9.86 5.24 13.21
CA VAL A 141 9.71 3.79 13.32
C VAL A 141 11.00 3.23 13.92
N THR A 142 10.87 2.56 15.06
CA THR A 142 11.97 1.83 15.67
C THR A 142 12.18 0.52 14.92
N VAL A 143 13.35 0.38 14.30
CA VAL A 143 13.78 -0.85 13.64
C VAL A 143 14.77 -1.56 14.58
N PRO A 144 14.47 -2.80 15.03
CA PRO A 144 15.40 -3.56 15.86
C PRO A 144 16.71 -3.79 15.11
N GLY A 145 17.84 -3.28 15.63
CA GLY A 145 19.15 -3.44 15.01
C GLY A 145 19.59 -4.91 14.92
N THR A 146 18.99 -5.79 15.74
CA THR A 146 19.15 -7.24 15.67
C THR A 146 18.77 -7.82 14.31
N LEU A 147 17.86 -7.18 13.55
CA LEU A 147 17.52 -7.57 12.18
C LEU A 147 18.68 -7.36 11.20
N PHE A 148 19.61 -6.46 11.51
CA PHE A 148 20.78 -6.11 10.69
C PHE A 148 22.11 -6.48 11.34
N GLY A 149 22.10 -7.20 12.47
CA GLY A 149 23.33 -7.58 13.17
C GLY A 149 24.02 -6.47 13.94
N VAL A 150 23.31 -5.39 14.22
CA VAL A 150 23.80 -4.27 15.01
C VAL A 150 23.20 -4.37 16.41
N GLU A 151 24.02 -4.21 17.45
CA GLU A 151 23.50 -4.06 18.81
C GLU A 151 22.78 -2.71 18.94
N GLY A 152 21.50 -2.73 19.34
CA GLY A 152 20.70 -1.53 19.58
C GLY A 152 19.43 -1.45 18.75
N GLU A 153 18.69 -0.37 18.93
CA GLU A 153 17.52 0.00 18.13
C GLU A 153 17.92 1.18 17.23
N SER A 154 17.59 1.12 15.93
CA SER A 154 17.74 2.25 15.03
C SER A 154 16.39 2.89 14.79
N THR A 155 16.30 4.21 14.87
CA THR A 155 15.08 4.94 14.51
C THR A 155 15.18 5.37 13.06
N SER A 156 14.22 4.95 12.23
CA SER A 156 14.02 5.48 10.88
C SER A 156 12.85 6.46 10.87
N ALA A 157 12.94 7.54 10.10
CA ALA A 157 11.82 8.44 9.89
C ALA A 157 11.11 8.02 8.60
N VAL A 158 9.79 7.87 8.67
CA VAL A 158 8.96 7.46 7.54
C VAL A 158 7.83 8.47 7.36
N ARG A 159 7.71 9.02 6.17
CA ARG A 159 6.55 9.82 5.78
C ARG A 159 5.43 8.91 5.29
N THR A 160 4.23 9.09 5.83
CA THR A 160 3.06 8.28 5.48
C THR A 160 1.91 9.17 5.02
N ALA A 161 1.33 8.86 3.86
CA ALA A 161 0.08 9.44 3.39
C ALA A 161 -1.03 8.38 3.48
N THR A 162 -2.05 8.65 4.31
CA THR A 162 -3.16 7.74 4.57
C THR A 162 -4.49 8.35 4.14
N PHE A 163 -5.21 7.66 3.28
CA PHE A 163 -6.53 8.03 2.78
C PHE A 163 -7.60 7.12 3.35
N HIS A 164 -8.69 7.70 3.86
CA HIS A 164 -9.86 6.99 4.34
C HIS A 164 -11.07 7.30 3.46
N LEU A 165 -11.64 6.27 2.84
CA LEU A 165 -12.81 6.36 1.96
C LEU A 165 -13.92 5.45 2.48
N ALA A 166 -15.14 5.98 2.65
CA ALA A 166 -16.28 5.13 3.01
C ALA A 166 -16.83 4.39 1.80
N PHE A 167 -17.17 3.11 1.97
CA PHE A 167 -18.00 2.45 0.98
C PHE A 167 -19.40 3.08 0.94
N PRO A 168 -19.98 3.35 -0.25
CA PRO A 168 -21.28 4.02 -0.36
C PRO A 168 -22.46 3.25 0.23
N ARG A 169 -22.40 1.91 0.24
CA ARG A 169 -23.56 1.04 0.54
C ARG A 169 -23.34 -0.01 1.63
N ILE A 170 -22.13 -0.08 2.20
CA ILE A 170 -21.78 -1.06 3.23
C ILE A 170 -21.11 -0.35 4.42
N PRO A 171 -21.17 -0.92 5.63
CA PRO A 171 -20.67 -0.30 6.86
C PRO A 171 -19.15 -0.47 7.01
N GLN A 172 -18.41 -0.38 5.91
CA GLN A 172 -16.96 -0.50 5.88
C GLN A 172 -16.34 0.75 5.25
N ALA A 173 -15.04 0.91 5.42
CA ALA A 173 -14.20 1.90 4.77
C ALA A 173 -12.95 1.24 4.19
N VAL A 174 -12.42 1.82 3.13
CA VAL A 174 -11.09 1.51 2.60
C VAL A 174 -10.09 2.48 3.21
N VAL A 175 -8.98 1.94 3.66
CA VAL A 175 -7.81 2.72 4.07
C VAL A 175 -6.69 2.43 3.07
N VAL A 176 -6.20 3.47 2.41
CA VAL A 176 -5.05 3.40 1.51
C VAL A 176 -3.91 4.10 2.19
N SER A 177 -2.82 3.41 2.45
CA SER A 177 -1.63 3.98 3.08
C SER A 177 -0.43 3.78 2.17
N LEU A 178 0.29 4.87 1.91
CA LEU A 178 1.60 4.84 1.27
C LEU A 178 2.62 5.40 2.24
N SER A 179 3.83 4.84 2.24
CA SER A 179 4.90 5.37 3.06
C SER A 179 6.26 5.31 2.37
N THR A 180 7.12 6.28 2.67
CA THR A 180 8.45 6.46 2.08
C THR A 180 9.45 6.94 3.15
N GLU A 181 10.73 6.61 2.96
CA GLU A 181 11.85 7.18 3.72
C GLU A 181 12.58 8.28 2.93
N ILE A 182 12.16 8.56 1.70
CA ILE A 182 12.74 9.56 0.80
C ILE A 182 11.97 10.87 0.93
N PHE A 183 12.48 11.80 1.74
CA PHE A 183 11.81 13.07 2.05
C PHE A 183 12.07 14.15 0.99
N GLU A 184 13.12 14.00 0.19
CA GLU A 184 13.50 14.95 -0.86
C GLU A 184 12.51 14.96 -2.03
N ALA A 185 11.75 13.88 -2.23
CA ALA A 185 10.73 13.73 -3.27
C ALA A 185 9.30 13.93 -2.74
N GLU A 186 9.10 14.93 -1.87
CA GLU A 186 7.82 15.14 -1.18
C GLU A 186 6.66 15.33 -2.16
N GLU A 187 6.81 16.21 -3.15
CA GLU A 187 5.73 16.53 -4.09
C GLU A 187 5.34 15.30 -4.91
N GLU A 188 6.32 14.59 -5.47
CA GLU A 188 6.09 13.38 -6.26
C GLU A 188 5.50 12.24 -5.41
N PHE A 189 5.90 12.13 -4.15
CA PHE A 189 5.31 11.16 -3.23
C PHE A 189 3.82 11.46 -2.97
N LEU A 190 3.46 12.72 -2.73
CA LEU A 190 2.06 13.11 -2.50
C LEU A 190 1.21 12.97 -3.76
N GLU A 191 1.77 13.27 -4.93
CA GLU A 191 1.13 13.02 -6.22
C GLU A 191 0.88 11.54 -6.45
N LEU A 192 1.89 10.69 -6.19
CA LEU A 192 1.78 9.24 -6.29
C LEU A 192 0.70 8.69 -5.34
N ALA A 193 0.71 9.14 -4.08
CA ALA A 193 -0.26 8.70 -3.08
C ALA A 193 -1.69 9.09 -3.46
N THR A 194 -1.86 10.31 -4.01
CA THR A 194 -3.14 10.78 -4.54
C THR A 194 -3.58 9.98 -5.76
N LEU A 195 -2.65 9.65 -6.68
CA LEU A 195 -2.94 8.85 -7.86
C LEU A 195 -3.41 7.43 -7.48
N VAL A 196 -2.75 6.80 -6.51
CA VAL A 196 -3.16 5.49 -5.98
C VAL A 196 -4.53 5.56 -5.31
N ALA A 197 -4.78 6.57 -4.47
CA ALA A 197 -6.08 6.75 -3.83
C ALA A 197 -7.20 7.04 -4.86
N ALA A 198 -6.90 7.83 -5.91
CA ALA A 198 -7.82 8.09 -7.02
C ALA A 198 -8.12 6.84 -7.86
N GLY A 199 -7.21 5.85 -7.85
CA GLY A 199 -7.40 4.55 -8.48
C GLY A 199 -8.43 3.65 -7.79
N ILE A 200 -8.87 3.98 -6.56
CA ILE A 200 -9.91 3.22 -5.84
C ILE A 200 -11.28 3.44 -6.50
N SER A 201 -12.01 2.34 -6.73
CA SER A 201 -13.38 2.34 -7.23
C SER A 201 -14.29 1.39 -6.46
N PHE A 202 -15.51 1.84 -6.18
CA PHE A 202 -16.59 1.03 -5.60
C PHE A 202 -17.56 0.47 -6.64
N THR A 203 -17.22 0.65 -7.92
CA THR A 203 -18.00 0.16 -9.05
C THR A 203 -17.13 -0.76 -9.89
N ALA A 204 -17.72 -1.85 -10.37
CA ALA A 204 -17.01 -2.80 -11.22
C ALA A 204 -16.49 -2.07 -12.47
N PRO A 205 -15.25 -2.33 -12.90
CA PRO A 205 -14.70 -1.74 -14.10
C PRO A 205 -15.59 -2.14 -15.29
N THR A 206 -15.97 -1.15 -16.10
CA THR A 206 -16.65 -1.43 -17.37
C THR A 206 -15.61 -2.05 -18.30
N PRO A 207 -15.85 -3.24 -18.89
CA PRO A 207 -14.94 -3.77 -19.90
C PRO A 207 -14.85 -2.79 -21.06
N GLY A 208 -13.71 -2.12 -21.20
CA GLY A 208 -13.39 -1.31 -22.36
C GLY A 208 -13.29 -2.19 -23.61
N PRO A 209 -13.43 -1.62 -24.82
CA PRO A 209 -13.18 -2.36 -26.04
C PRO A 209 -11.74 -2.89 -26.01
N VAL A 210 -11.58 -4.22 -26.06
CA VAL A 210 -10.29 -4.87 -26.29
C VAL A 210 -9.68 -4.22 -27.54
N PRO A 211 -8.50 -3.59 -27.47
CA PRO A 211 -7.85 -3.11 -28.67
C PRO A 211 -7.67 -4.32 -29.59
N LYS A 212 -8.35 -4.32 -30.74
CA LYS A 212 -8.16 -5.33 -31.78
C LYS A 212 -6.67 -5.32 -32.07
N SER A 213 -5.98 -6.39 -31.73
CA SER A 213 -4.66 -6.71 -32.24
C SER A 213 -4.74 -6.55 -33.76
N ALA A 214 -4.10 -5.51 -34.28
CA ALA A 214 -3.95 -5.34 -35.70
C ALA A 214 -3.30 -6.63 -36.22
N PRO A 215 -3.81 -7.24 -37.31
CA PRO A 215 -3.14 -8.39 -37.89
C PRO A 215 -1.72 -7.96 -38.24
N VAL A 216 -0.75 -8.68 -37.69
CA VAL A 216 0.66 -8.57 -38.07
C VAL A 216 0.70 -8.74 -39.59
N ALA A 217 0.93 -7.64 -40.30
CA ALA A 217 1.23 -7.69 -41.71
C ALA A 217 2.50 -8.54 -41.85
N ALA A 218 2.40 -9.67 -42.53
CA ALA A 218 3.55 -10.47 -42.89
C ALA A 218 4.55 -9.56 -43.62
N SER A 219 5.76 -9.46 -43.09
CA SER A 219 6.86 -8.75 -43.73
C SER A 219 7.10 -9.37 -45.12
N PRO A 220 7.13 -8.59 -46.21
CA PRO A 220 7.43 -9.10 -47.55
C PRO A 220 8.94 -9.23 -47.82
N PHE A 221 9.79 -9.11 -46.80
CA PHE A 221 11.23 -9.33 -46.93
C PHE A 221 11.65 -10.50 -46.05
N GLY A 222 11.86 -11.64 -46.69
CA GLY A 222 12.64 -12.76 -46.17
C GLY A 222 14.14 -12.55 -46.36
#